data_AF-A0AAW3A697-F1
#
_entry.id   AF-A0AAW3A697-F1
#
_cell.length_a   1.000
_cell.length_b   1.000
_cell.length_c   1.000
_cell.angle_alpha   90.00
_cell.angle_beta   90.00
_cell.angle_gamma   90.00
#
_symmetry.space_group_name_H-M   'P 1'
#
loop_
_entity.id
_entity.type
_entity.pdbx_description
1 polymer ?
#
loop_
_entity_poly.entity_id
_entity_poly.type
_entity_poly.pdbx_seq_one_letter_code
_entity_poly.pdbx_strand_id
1 'polypeptide(L)'
;MSARPSVSVYSASSDSVVGTCPLPAVFTAPIRSDIVQFVHTNMAKNSRQAYAVNRLSGMNHSAHSWGTGRAVARIPRISGGGTSTSGAGAFGNMCRGGRMFAPTKIFRRWHRKINLHQKRFAVVSALAASSVPSLVMSRGHKIEKVGACSRRRRYSAAGTARSICTRSASLWCLRSLRRLCRRW
;
A
#
# COMPACT_ATOMS: atom_id res chain seq x y z
N MET A 1 13.85 -14.50 23.38
CA MET A 1 12.59 -14.73 22.62
C MET A 1 11.43 -14.83 23.60
N SER A 2 10.21 -14.44 23.23
CA SER A 2 9.02 -14.55 24.12
C SER A 2 8.33 -15.91 24.00
N ALA A 3 9.01 -16.99 24.38
CA ALA A 3 8.47 -18.34 24.34
C ALA A 3 7.57 -18.63 25.57
N ARG A 4 6.31 -18.17 25.51
CA ARG A 4 5.26 -18.79 26.34
C ARG A 4 4.95 -20.18 25.76
N PRO A 5 5.03 -21.28 26.51
CA PRO A 5 4.84 -22.63 25.94
C PRO A 5 3.40 -22.88 25.48
N SER A 6 2.42 -22.19 26.10
CA SER A 6 1.00 -22.31 25.81
C SER A 6 0.30 -20.96 25.70
N VAL A 7 -0.87 -20.95 25.06
CA VAL A 7 -1.77 -19.80 24.95
C VAL A 7 -3.18 -20.20 25.42
N SER A 8 -3.76 -19.38 26.28
CA SER A 8 -5.16 -19.47 26.71
C SER A 8 -6.10 -19.14 25.56
N VAL A 9 -6.97 -20.08 25.21
CA VAL A 9 -7.96 -19.95 24.13
C VAL A 9 -9.24 -19.38 24.69
N TYR A 10 -9.60 -18.17 24.28
CA TYR A 10 -10.81 -17.48 24.73
C TYR A 10 -12.05 -17.89 23.92
N SER A 11 -13.21 -17.78 24.58
CA SER A 11 -14.54 -17.87 23.98
C SER A 11 -14.80 -16.71 22.99
N ALA A 12 -15.82 -16.86 22.14
CA ALA A 12 -16.24 -15.85 21.17
C ALA A 12 -17.35 -14.92 21.71
N SER A 13 -18.11 -15.38 22.70
CA SER A 13 -19.27 -14.69 23.30
C SER A 13 -19.00 -14.15 24.70
N SER A 14 -18.08 -14.79 25.43
CA SER A 14 -17.66 -14.45 26.79
C SER A 14 -16.13 -14.32 26.83
N ASP A 15 -15.58 -13.51 27.73
CA ASP A 15 -14.13 -13.43 27.93
C ASP A 15 -13.58 -14.52 28.87
N SER A 16 -14.28 -15.66 28.93
CA SER A 16 -13.82 -16.86 29.64
C SER A 16 -12.83 -17.67 28.80
N VAL A 17 -11.87 -18.30 29.49
CA VAL A 17 -10.91 -19.25 28.90
C VAL A 17 -11.62 -20.60 28.72
N VAL A 18 -11.55 -21.15 27.51
CA VAL A 18 -12.19 -22.41 27.09
C VAL A 18 -11.20 -23.58 27.08
N GLY A 19 -9.90 -23.29 27.15
CA GLY A 19 -8.83 -24.27 27.22
C GLY A 19 -7.47 -23.64 26.89
N THR A 20 -6.43 -24.45 26.78
CA THR A 20 -5.07 -24.03 26.43
C THR A 20 -4.54 -24.82 25.24
N CYS A 21 -3.86 -24.15 24.32
CA CYS A 21 -3.16 -24.80 23.21
C CYS A 21 -1.64 -24.52 23.28
N PRO A 22 -0.78 -25.45 22.82
CA PRO A 22 0.64 -25.20 22.68
C PRO A 22 0.90 -24.09 21.65
N LEU A 23 1.95 -23.30 21.86
CA LEU A 23 2.29 -22.15 21.02
C LEU A 23 3.13 -22.63 19.80
N PRO A 24 2.66 -22.49 18.55
CA PRO A 24 3.30 -23.12 17.40
C PRO A 24 4.63 -22.43 17.02
N ALA A 25 5.59 -23.22 16.54
CA ALA A 25 6.97 -22.81 16.23
C ALA A 25 7.12 -21.64 15.23
N VAL A 26 6.06 -21.26 14.51
CA VAL A 26 6.04 -20.06 13.66
C VAL A 26 6.34 -18.78 14.48
N PHE A 27 5.97 -18.74 15.75
CA PHE A 27 6.18 -17.58 16.62
C PHE A 27 7.55 -17.51 17.30
N THR A 28 8.36 -18.59 17.29
CA THR A 28 9.75 -18.57 17.77
C THR A 28 10.74 -18.14 16.70
N ALA A 29 10.27 -17.93 15.46
CA ALA A 29 11.10 -17.48 14.35
C ALA A 29 11.70 -16.07 14.57
N PRO A 30 12.92 -15.80 14.03
CA PRO A 30 13.55 -14.49 14.15
C PRO A 30 12.77 -13.40 13.39
N ILE A 31 12.55 -12.28 14.07
CA ILE A 31 11.87 -11.11 13.53
C ILE A 31 12.89 -10.24 12.78
N ARG A 32 12.86 -10.23 11.44
CA ARG A 32 13.73 -9.36 10.62
C ARG A 32 12.92 -8.29 9.89
N SER A 33 13.09 -7.04 10.32
CA SER A 33 12.51 -5.82 9.73
C SER A 33 12.75 -5.72 8.22
N ASP A 34 13.99 -5.91 7.81
CA ASP A 34 14.54 -5.57 6.51
C ASP A 34 13.96 -6.47 5.40
N ILE A 35 13.84 -7.77 5.67
CA ILE A 35 13.19 -8.71 4.75
C ILE A 35 11.68 -8.42 4.65
N VAL A 36 11.02 -8.10 5.76
CA VAL A 36 9.60 -7.70 5.76
C VAL A 36 9.39 -6.41 4.95
N GLN A 37 10.25 -5.40 5.12
CA GLN A 37 10.19 -4.14 4.38
C GLN A 37 10.50 -4.32 2.89
N PHE A 38 11.50 -5.12 2.53
CA PHE A 38 11.85 -5.45 1.14
C PHE A 38 10.70 -6.20 0.43
N VAL A 39 10.09 -7.19 1.10
CA VAL A 39 8.95 -7.94 0.56
C VAL A 39 7.72 -7.03 0.46
N HIS A 40 7.39 -6.27 1.50
CA HIS A 40 6.23 -5.37 1.52
C HIS A 40 6.32 -4.28 0.44
N THR A 41 7.43 -3.56 0.35
CA THR A 41 7.62 -2.47 -0.63
C THR A 41 7.59 -2.96 -2.07
N ASN A 42 8.00 -4.21 -2.35
CA ASN A 42 7.89 -4.81 -3.68
C ASN A 42 6.50 -5.42 -3.93
N MET A 43 5.82 -5.94 -2.92
CA MET A 43 4.46 -6.46 -3.04
C MET A 43 3.44 -5.33 -3.30
N ALA A 44 3.59 -4.19 -2.62
CA ALA A 44 2.79 -2.97 -2.82
C ALA A 44 3.09 -2.22 -4.16
N LYS A 45 4.00 -2.74 -4.99
CA LYS A 45 4.15 -2.32 -6.40
C LYS A 45 3.28 -3.16 -7.34
N ASN A 46 2.89 -4.37 -6.93
CA ASN A 46 2.18 -5.32 -7.79
C ASN A 46 0.68 -5.06 -7.88
N SER A 47 0.08 -4.40 -6.89
CA SER A 47 -1.33 -3.98 -6.87
C SER A 47 -1.60 -2.65 -7.59
N ARG A 48 -0.61 -2.09 -8.29
CA ARG A 48 -0.72 -0.81 -9.00
C ARG A 48 -1.23 -1.04 -10.42
N GLN A 49 -2.30 -0.35 -10.80
CA GLN A 49 -2.73 -0.25 -12.19
C GLN A 49 -1.67 0.52 -13.01
N ALA A 50 -1.42 0.07 -14.24
CA ALA A 50 -0.53 0.77 -15.16
C ALA A 50 -1.18 2.07 -15.66
N TYR A 51 -0.42 3.17 -15.67
CA TYR A 51 -0.87 4.46 -16.19
C TYR A 51 0.18 5.06 -17.14
N ALA A 52 -0.27 5.84 -18.11
CA ALA A 52 0.57 6.46 -19.12
C ALA A 52 -0.02 7.80 -19.59
N VAL A 53 0.82 8.68 -20.11
CA VAL A 53 0.37 9.85 -20.89
C VAL A 53 0.03 9.38 -22.31
N ASN A 54 -0.99 9.98 -22.95
CA ASN A 54 -1.32 9.70 -24.35
C ASN A 54 -0.08 9.87 -25.25
N ARG A 55 0.19 8.88 -26.11
CA ARG A 55 1.36 8.81 -27.01
C ARG A 55 1.56 10.10 -27.82
N LEU A 56 0.48 10.76 -28.23
CA LEU A 56 0.47 11.98 -29.06
C LEU A 56 0.30 13.28 -28.25
N SER A 57 0.26 13.22 -26.91
CA SER A 57 0.20 14.43 -26.08
C SER A 57 1.39 15.36 -26.36
N GLY A 58 1.09 16.64 -26.55
CA GLY A 58 2.05 17.67 -26.97
C GLY A 58 2.58 17.53 -28.41
N MET A 59 1.94 16.69 -29.25
CA MET A 59 2.37 16.43 -30.64
C MET A 59 1.27 16.65 -31.71
N ASN A 60 0.04 17.02 -31.33
CA ASN A 60 -1.08 17.18 -32.28
C ASN A 60 -1.04 18.49 -33.10
N HIS A 61 0.03 19.28 -33.02
CA HIS A 61 0.14 20.58 -33.70
C HIS A 61 1.10 20.49 -34.89
N SER A 62 0.69 21.05 -36.03
CA SER A 62 1.61 21.39 -37.11
C SER A 62 2.49 22.56 -36.65
N ALA A 63 3.78 22.28 -36.44
CA ALA A 63 4.75 23.27 -36.00
C ALA A 63 6.16 22.95 -36.50
N HIS A 64 6.85 23.96 -37.04
CA HIS A 64 8.20 23.87 -37.57
C HIS A 64 9.07 24.99 -37.00
N SER A 65 10.39 24.80 -36.97
CA SER A 65 11.31 25.88 -36.54
C SER A 65 11.39 26.94 -37.62
N TRP A 66 11.38 28.20 -37.22
CA TRP A 66 11.56 29.34 -38.12
C TRP A 66 13.04 29.62 -38.46
N GLY A 67 13.98 28.90 -37.84
CA GLY A 67 15.42 29.10 -38.05
C GLY A 67 15.95 30.38 -37.41
N THR A 68 16.97 30.98 -38.04
CA THR A 68 17.64 32.22 -37.64
C THR A 68 17.04 33.46 -38.32
N GLY A 69 17.54 34.66 -37.98
CA GLY A 69 17.19 35.91 -38.68
C GLY A 69 15.86 36.57 -38.28
N ARG A 70 15.15 36.06 -37.28
CA ARG A 70 13.81 36.55 -36.87
C ARG A 70 13.71 37.01 -35.42
N ALA A 71 14.82 37.43 -34.81
CA ALA A 71 14.93 37.88 -33.40
C ALA A 71 14.30 36.93 -32.34
N VAL A 72 14.21 35.63 -32.65
CA VAL A 72 13.40 34.65 -31.91
C VAL A 72 14.15 33.32 -31.75
N ALA A 73 13.97 32.66 -30.60
CA ALA A 73 14.56 31.35 -30.32
C ALA A 73 14.09 30.26 -31.32
N ARG A 74 15.01 29.36 -31.71
CA ARG A 74 14.86 28.32 -32.77
C ARG A 74 13.87 27.18 -32.46
N ILE A 75 12.96 27.37 -31.51
CA ILE A 75 11.94 26.40 -31.08
C ILE A 75 10.89 26.22 -32.19
N PRO A 76 10.35 25.01 -32.43
CA PRO A 76 9.22 24.82 -33.35
C PRO A 76 8.01 25.69 -32.96
N ARG A 77 7.42 26.39 -33.93
CA ARG A 77 6.27 27.28 -33.72
C ARG A 77 5.06 26.84 -34.55
N ILE A 78 3.87 26.96 -33.97
CA ILE A 78 2.60 26.55 -34.59
C ILE A 78 2.38 27.32 -35.89
N SER A 79 2.17 26.59 -37.00
CA SER A 79 1.91 27.16 -38.32
C SER A 79 0.49 27.70 -38.46
N GLY A 80 0.30 28.72 -39.30
CA GLY A 80 -0.99 29.38 -39.53
C GLY A 80 -1.00 30.83 -39.03
N GLY A 81 -2.18 31.44 -39.04
CA GLY A 81 -2.44 32.80 -38.57
C GLY A 81 -3.89 32.96 -38.11
N GLY A 82 -4.26 34.16 -37.66
CA GLY A 82 -5.63 34.49 -37.24
C GLY A 82 -6.05 34.00 -35.86
N THR A 83 -5.28 33.11 -35.22
CA THR A 83 -5.50 32.70 -33.82
C THR A 83 -4.38 33.17 -32.91
N SER A 84 -4.68 33.49 -31.65
CA SER A 84 -3.68 33.91 -30.64
C SER A 84 -2.68 32.81 -30.25
N THR A 85 -2.89 31.57 -30.69
CA THR A 85 -1.97 30.43 -30.56
C THR A 85 -1.09 30.22 -31.79
N SER A 86 -1.39 30.87 -32.92
CA SER A 86 -0.52 30.86 -34.11
C SER A 86 0.85 31.46 -33.77
N GLY A 87 1.93 30.85 -34.26
CA GLY A 87 3.30 31.25 -33.92
C GLY A 87 3.74 30.96 -32.48
N ALA A 88 2.90 30.40 -31.60
CA ALA A 88 3.33 29.99 -30.26
C ALA A 88 4.31 28.80 -30.32
N GLY A 89 5.19 28.68 -29.32
CA GLY A 89 6.17 27.58 -29.22
C GLY A 89 5.48 26.24 -28.89
N ALA A 90 5.83 25.19 -29.65
CA ALA A 90 5.24 23.86 -29.54
C ALA A 90 6.31 22.76 -29.50
N PHE A 91 5.88 21.49 -29.32
CA PHE A 91 6.67 20.27 -29.15
C PHE A 91 7.65 20.22 -27.96
N GLY A 92 8.40 21.28 -27.67
CA GLY A 92 9.39 21.32 -26.59
C GLY A 92 8.82 21.09 -25.19
N ASN A 93 9.59 20.44 -24.31
CA ASN A 93 9.20 20.19 -22.92
C ASN A 93 9.12 21.47 -22.06
N MET A 94 9.80 22.53 -22.47
CA MET A 94 9.74 23.88 -21.92
C MET A 94 8.54 24.70 -22.45
N CYS A 95 7.82 24.22 -23.46
CA CYS A 95 6.70 24.95 -24.07
C CYS A 95 5.38 24.66 -23.36
N ARG A 96 4.55 25.69 -23.16
CA ARG A 96 3.17 25.52 -22.65
C ARG A 96 2.36 24.65 -23.63
N GLY A 97 1.91 23.47 -23.17
CA GLY A 97 1.21 22.49 -24.01
C GLY A 97 2.12 21.64 -24.91
N GLY A 98 3.45 21.80 -24.82
CA GLY A 98 4.42 20.94 -25.51
C GLY A 98 4.55 19.54 -24.90
N ARG A 99 5.43 18.72 -25.47
CA ARG A 99 5.59 17.32 -25.07
C ARG A 99 6.57 17.20 -23.89
N MET A 100 6.09 16.67 -22.77
CA MET A 100 6.96 16.32 -21.64
C MET A 100 8.06 15.34 -22.06
N PHE A 101 9.30 15.59 -21.65
CA PHE A 101 10.42 14.68 -21.86
C PHE A 101 10.20 13.36 -21.10
N ALA A 102 10.57 12.23 -21.73
CA ALA A 102 10.42 10.88 -21.17
C ALA A 102 9.05 10.60 -20.48
N PRO A 103 7.92 10.76 -21.19
CA PRO A 103 6.58 10.61 -20.59
C PRO A 103 6.34 9.18 -20.10
N THR A 104 5.45 9.01 -19.11
CA THR A 104 5.13 7.68 -18.56
C THR A 104 4.54 6.78 -19.64
N LYS A 105 5.19 5.63 -19.87
CA LYS A 105 4.82 4.64 -20.89
C LYS A 105 4.18 3.42 -20.23
N ILE A 106 3.19 2.83 -20.91
CA ILE A 106 2.43 1.64 -20.44
C ILE A 106 3.39 0.51 -20.06
N PHE A 107 4.39 0.24 -20.90
CA PHE A 107 5.40 -0.82 -20.74
C PHE A 107 6.48 -0.55 -19.65
N ARG A 108 6.30 0.45 -18.78
CA ARG A 108 7.12 0.61 -17.57
C ARG A 108 7.01 -0.66 -16.71
N ARG A 109 8.11 -1.12 -16.10
CA ARG A 109 8.11 -2.30 -15.21
C ARG A 109 7.46 -1.98 -13.85
N TRP A 110 6.13 -2.04 -13.81
CA TRP A 110 5.31 -1.91 -12.60
C TRP A 110 5.56 -3.06 -11.62
N HIS A 111 5.29 -4.29 -12.06
CA HIS A 111 5.35 -5.47 -11.20
C HIS A 111 6.79 -5.96 -10.92
N ARG A 112 6.99 -6.52 -9.73
CA ARG A 112 8.24 -7.12 -9.25
C ARG A 112 7.97 -8.54 -8.76
N LYS A 113 8.68 -9.51 -9.38
CA LYS A 113 8.80 -10.89 -8.88
C LYS A 113 9.58 -10.86 -7.57
N ILE A 114 9.14 -11.62 -6.58
CA ILE A 114 9.75 -11.75 -5.25
C ILE A 114 9.86 -13.25 -4.98
N ASN A 115 11.01 -13.70 -4.47
CA ASN A 115 11.29 -15.11 -4.26
C ASN A 115 10.34 -15.72 -3.22
N LEU A 116 9.84 -16.94 -3.47
CA LEU A 116 8.83 -17.58 -2.61
C LEU A 116 9.34 -17.79 -1.18
N HIS A 117 10.62 -18.14 -1.01
CA HIS A 117 11.27 -18.29 0.30
C HIS A 117 11.31 -16.96 1.07
N GLN A 118 11.64 -15.84 0.41
CA GLN A 118 11.60 -14.50 1.02
C GLN A 118 10.16 -14.11 1.43
N LYS A 119 9.15 -14.38 0.59
CA LYS A 119 7.74 -14.17 0.94
C LYS A 119 7.33 -14.98 2.17
N ARG A 120 7.64 -16.29 2.19
CA ARG A 120 7.35 -17.19 3.32
C ARG A 120 8.01 -16.69 4.60
N PHE A 121 9.31 -16.35 4.54
CA PHE A 121 10.05 -15.81 5.68
C PHE A 121 9.43 -14.50 6.22
N ALA A 122 9.08 -13.55 5.35
CA ALA A 122 8.45 -12.30 5.76
C ALA A 122 7.08 -12.51 6.45
N VAL A 123 6.28 -13.47 5.99
CA VAL A 123 5.01 -13.83 6.65
C VAL A 123 5.27 -14.44 8.03
N VAL A 124 6.24 -15.34 8.15
CA VAL A 124 6.64 -15.96 9.43
C VAL A 124 7.15 -14.90 10.42
N SER A 125 8.06 -13.99 10.01
CA SER A 125 8.51 -12.88 10.86
C SER A 125 7.39 -11.93 11.26
N ALA A 126 6.38 -11.71 10.40
CA ALA A 126 5.22 -10.87 10.72
C ALA A 126 4.26 -11.54 11.74
N LEU A 127 4.12 -12.87 11.67
CA LEU A 127 3.38 -13.65 12.68
C LEU A 127 4.11 -13.63 14.02
N ALA A 128 5.42 -13.90 14.04
CA ALA A 128 6.26 -13.77 15.24
C ALA A 128 6.21 -12.37 15.86
N ALA A 129 6.23 -11.31 15.05
CA ALA A 129 6.06 -9.94 15.54
C ALA A 129 4.66 -9.63 16.12
N SER A 130 3.65 -10.45 15.82
CA SER A 130 2.27 -10.25 16.29
C SER A 130 2.01 -10.83 17.69
N SER A 131 2.87 -11.71 18.21
CA SER A 131 2.78 -12.21 19.60
C SER A 131 3.53 -11.32 20.60
N VAL A 132 4.37 -10.39 20.14
CA VAL A 132 5.20 -9.52 20.98
C VAL A 132 4.49 -8.17 21.21
N PRO A 133 3.94 -7.90 22.41
CA PRO A 133 3.07 -6.75 22.63
C PRO A 133 3.76 -5.40 22.44
N SER A 134 5.06 -5.28 22.73
CA SER A 134 5.82 -4.04 22.52
C SER A 134 5.91 -3.62 21.05
N LEU A 135 6.03 -4.56 20.11
CA LEU A 135 6.03 -4.28 18.67
C LEU A 135 4.65 -3.87 18.14
N VAL A 136 3.59 -4.39 18.76
CA VAL A 136 2.21 -4.01 18.40
C VAL A 136 1.85 -2.65 19.03
N MET A 137 2.34 -2.35 20.24
CA MET A 137 2.23 -1.00 20.84
C MET A 137 3.04 0.05 20.07
N SER A 138 4.26 -0.26 19.61
CA SER A 138 5.08 0.69 18.82
C SER A 138 4.47 1.04 17.46
N ARG A 139 3.64 0.15 16.89
CA ARG A 139 2.77 0.45 15.74
C ARG A 139 1.59 1.39 16.04
N GLY A 140 1.38 1.79 17.28
CA GLY A 140 0.34 2.74 17.70
C GLY A 140 -1.00 2.10 18.11
N HIS A 141 -1.06 0.77 18.24
CA HIS A 141 -2.24 0.08 18.77
C HIS A 141 -2.33 0.24 20.30
N LYS A 142 -3.53 0.49 20.84
CA LYS A 142 -3.79 0.54 22.28
C LYS A 142 -4.16 -0.86 22.80
N ILE A 143 -3.29 -1.45 23.61
CA ILE A 143 -3.39 -2.85 24.09
C ILE A 143 -3.54 -2.91 25.62
N GLU A 144 -4.07 -1.84 26.22
CA GLU A 144 -4.10 -1.58 27.67
C GLU A 144 -4.81 -2.67 28.51
N LYS A 145 -5.64 -3.53 27.90
CA LYS A 145 -6.41 -4.59 28.60
C LYS A 145 -6.55 -5.91 27.82
N VAL A 146 -5.69 -6.19 26.82
CA VAL A 146 -5.87 -7.38 25.95
C VAL A 146 -4.86 -8.47 26.30
N GLY A 147 -5.35 -9.54 26.94
CA GLY A 147 -4.61 -10.80 27.09
C GLY A 147 -4.30 -11.45 25.74
N ALA A 148 -3.25 -12.27 25.67
CA ALA A 148 -2.73 -12.83 24.41
C ALA A 148 -3.82 -13.58 23.62
N CYS A 149 -4.26 -12.98 22.52
CA CYS A 149 -5.52 -13.35 21.88
C CYS A 149 -5.37 -14.54 20.91
N SER A 150 -5.54 -15.76 21.43
CA SER A 150 -6.09 -16.84 20.62
C SER A 150 -7.57 -17.04 20.97
N ARG A 151 -8.42 -17.19 19.95
CA ARG A 151 -9.87 -17.42 20.12
C ARG A 151 -10.30 -18.60 19.23
N ARG A 152 -11.13 -19.49 19.78
CA ARG A 152 -11.63 -20.68 19.05
C ARG A 152 -12.71 -20.27 18.04
N ARG A 153 -12.32 -19.96 16.80
CA ARG A 153 -13.30 -19.78 15.71
C ARG A 153 -13.94 -21.11 15.34
N ARG A 154 -15.20 -21.30 15.75
CA ARG A 154 -16.15 -22.09 14.95
C ARG A 154 -16.47 -21.25 13.70
N TYR A 155 -15.84 -21.57 12.57
CA TYR A 155 -16.23 -21.00 11.27
C TYR A 155 -17.47 -21.73 10.76
N SER A 156 -18.64 -21.10 10.85
CA SER A 156 -19.85 -21.51 10.12
C SER A 156 -20.89 -20.39 10.02
N ALA A 157 -21.11 -19.62 11.11
CA ALA A 157 -22.10 -18.54 11.14
C ALA A 157 -21.55 -17.19 11.65
N ALA A 158 -21.36 -16.26 10.72
CA ALA A 158 -21.10 -14.83 10.98
C ALA A 158 -22.12 -13.96 10.24
N GLY A 159 -23.41 -14.17 10.51
CA GLY A 159 -24.50 -13.39 9.89
C GLY A 159 -24.51 -11.93 10.33
N THR A 160 -24.78 -11.02 9.39
CA THR A 160 -24.92 -9.55 9.53
C THR A 160 -23.74 -8.78 10.14
N ALA A 161 -23.43 -7.62 9.56
CA ALA A 161 -22.39 -6.71 10.07
C ALA A 161 -22.63 -6.29 11.54
N ARG A 162 -23.89 -6.20 11.98
CA ARG A 162 -24.26 -5.89 13.37
C ARG A 162 -23.69 -6.92 14.36
N SER A 163 -23.74 -8.23 14.07
CA SER A 163 -23.18 -9.26 14.96
C SER A 163 -21.65 -9.25 14.97
N ILE A 164 -21.02 -8.88 13.86
CA ILE A 164 -19.57 -8.72 13.76
C ILE A 164 -19.14 -7.50 14.60
N CYS A 165 -19.87 -6.39 14.54
CA CYS A 165 -19.64 -5.21 15.38
C CYS A 165 -19.85 -5.51 16.87
N THR A 166 -20.89 -6.24 17.29
CA THR A 166 -21.06 -6.60 18.71
C THR A 166 -20.01 -7.61 19.20
N ARG A 167 -19.66 -8.63 18.40
CA ARG A 167 -18.54 -9.55 18.69
C ARG A 167 -17.17 -8.87 18.72
N SER A 168 -17.00 -7.74 18.02
CA SER A 168 -15.79 -6.90 18.07
C SER A 168 -15.91 -5.70 19.03
N ALA A 169 -17.01 -5.62 19.79
CA ALA A 169 -17.25 -4.67 20.87
C ALA A 169 -17.16 -5.30 22.27
N SER A 170 -17.52 -6.58 22.42
CA SER A 170 -17.10 -7.36 23.60
C SER A 170 -15.58 -7.54 23.63
N LEU A 171 -14.96 -7.72 22.46
CA LEU A 171 -13.53 -7.45 22.30
C LEU A 171 -13.23 -5.95 22.46
N TRP A 172 -12.21 -5.63 23.25
CA TRP A 172 -11.74 -4.26 23.49
C TRP A 172 -11.11 -3.56 22.25
N CYS A 173 -11.21 -4.18 21.07
CA CYS A 173 -10.81 -3.64 19.77
C CYS A 173 -11.55 -2.34 19.40
N LEU A 174 -12.75 -2.13 19.97
CA LEU A 174 -13.55 -0.90 19.89
C LEU A 174 -12.73 0.40 19.99
N ARG A 175 -11.71 0.45 20.87
CA ARG A 175 -10.91 1.67 21.08
C ARG A 175 -9.89 1.94 19.96
N SER A 176 -9.53 0.91 19.18
CA SER A 176 -8.77 1.06 17.93
C SER A 176 -9.69 1.41 16.75
N LEU A 177 -10.88 0.82 16.68
CA LEU A 177 -11.91 1.13 15.68
C LEU A 177 -12.39 2.60 15.79
N ARG A 178 -12.64 3.09 17.02
CA ARG A 178 -12.94 4.51 17.29
C ARG A 178 -11.81 5.48 16.92
N ARG A 179 -10.58 5.00 16.68
CA ARG A 179 -9.46 5.81 16.15
C ARG A 179 -9.50 5.90 14.62
N LEU A 180 -10.01 4.88 13.93
CA LEU A 180 -10.23 4.88 12.48
C LEU A 180 -11.43 5.79 12.13
N CYS A 181 -12.54 5.69 12.87
CA CYS A 181 -13.73 6.54 12.70
C CYS A 181 -13.58 7.99 13.25
N ARG A 182 -12.37 8.42 13.60
CA ARG A 182 -12.02 9.81 13.97
C ARG A 182 -10.91 10.39 13.07
N ARG A 183 -10.65 9.73 11.95
CA ARG A 183 -9.66 10.14 10.93
C ARG A 183 -10.30 10.34 9.55
N TRP A 184 -11.62 10.47 9.59
CA TRP A 184 -12.62 10.81 8.59
C TRP A 184 -13.68 11.63 9.34
#